data_AF-A0A536DYG4-F1
#
_entry.id   AF-A0A536DYG4-F1
#
_cell.length_a   1.000
_cell.length_b   1.000
_cell.length_c   1.000
_cell.angle_alpha   90.00
_cell.angle_beta   90.00
_cell.angle_gamma   90.00
#
_symmetry.space_group_name_H-M   'P 1'
#
loop_
_entity.id
_entity.type
_entity.pdbx_description
1 polymer ?
#
loop_
_entity_poly.entity_id
_entity_poly.type
_entity_poly.pdbx_seq_one_letter_code
_entity_poly.pdbx_strand_id
1 'polypeptide(L)'
;MASPLDWLRQGEKILDPVFVPLGYRFHLGTLQKGSGGEFAIGSYEKGDQSVELHFRWALGIVNYRIADQSLGHKEYMRLLGVADQAAYPGFSDDPLDGFRHLRSDLERFAEPFLTGKERSRFPELVRESKTKDKSLRKLP
;
A
#
# COMPACT_ATOMS: atom_id res chain seq x y z
N MET A 1 -20.57 -6.05 14.63
CA MET A 1 -19.78 -5.98 13.38
C MET A 1 -18.43 -5.37 13.74
N ALA A 2 -17.34 -5.92 13.20
CA ALA A 2 -16.00 -5.35 13.41
C ALA A 2 -15.90 -3.99 12.72
N SER A 3 -15.30 -3.01 13.39
CA SER A 3 -15.07 -1.67 12.84
C SER A 3 -13.92 -1.67 11.82
N PRO A 4 -13.79 -0.66 10.96
CA PRO A 4 -12.61 -0.49 10.11
C PRO A 4 -11.27 -0.54 10.87
N LEU A 5 -11.23 -0.05 12.12
CA LEU A 5 -10.04 -0.13 12.98
C LEU A 5 -9.74 -1.57 13.39
N ASP A 6 -10.76 -2.35 13.75
CA ASP A 6 -10.60 -3.76 14.11
C ASP A 6 -10.06 -4.59 12.94
N TRP A 7 -10.49 -4.27 11.72
CA TRP A 7 -9.97 -4.91 10.51
C TRP A 7 -8.52 -4.52 10.23
N LEU A 8 -8.14 -3.25 10.41
CA LEU A 8 -6.73 -2.85 10.31
C LEU A 8 -5.86 -3.56 11.35
N ARG A 9 -6.33 -3.73 12.59
CA ARG A 9 -5.60 -4.50 13.63
C ARG A 9 -5.44 -5.97 13.28
N GLN A 10 -6.39 -6.57 12.57
CA GLN A 10 -6.26 -7.94 12.09
C GLN A 10 -5.33 -8.02 10.89
N GLY A 11 -5.41 -7.05 9.96
CA GLY A 11 -4.52 -6.92 8.82
C GLY A 11 -3.06 -6.64 9.22
N GLU A 12 -2.84 -5.85 10.27
CA GLU A 12 -1.53 -5.62 10.90
C GLU A 12 -0.85 -6.96 11.23
N LYS A 13 -1.54 -7.87 11.92
CA LYS A 13 -0.99 -9.20 12.26
C LYS A 13 -0.59 -10.03 11.03
N ILE A 14 -1.25 -9.81 9.89
CA ILE A 14 -0.92 -10.49 8.62
C ILE A 14 0.36 -9.89 8.01
N LEU A 15 0.53 -8.58 8.10
CA LEU A 15 1.61 -7.82 7.48
C LEU A 15 2.87 -7.70 8.36
N ASP A 16 2.74 -7.82 9.68
CA ASP A 16 3.84 -7.73 10.65
C ASP A 16 5.04 -8.61 10.31
N PRO A 17 4.88 -9.87 9.85
CA PRO A 17 6.01 -10.70 9.44
C PRO A 17 6.89 -10.10 8.34
N VAL A 18 6.37 -9.17 7.54
CA VAL A 18 7.12 -8.47 6.49
C VAL A 18 7.79 -7.20 7.04
N PHE A 19 7.04 -6.41 7.80
CA PHE A 19 7.45 -5.06 8.20
C PHE A 19 8.30 -5.03 9.46
N VAL A 20 7.93 -5.78 10.50
CA VAL A 20 8.56 -5.73 11.82
C VAL A 20 10.04 -6.14 11.76
N PRO A 21 10.45 -7.22 11.06
CA PRO A 21 11.87 -7.58 10.95
C PRO A 21 12.73 -6.52 10.28
N LEU A 22 12.14 -5.66 9.44
CA LEU A 22 12.83 -4.58 8.76
C LEU A 22 12.87 -3.28 9.58
N GLY A 23 12.30 -3.28 10.79
CA GLY A 23 12.30 -2.16 11.72
C GLY A 23 11.17 -1.15 11.52
N TYR A 24 10.14 -1.49 10.74
CA TYR A 24 8.93 -0.68 10.66
C TYR A 24 8.07 -0.88 11.91
N ARG A 25 7.34 0.17 12.27
CA ARG A 25 6.31 0.12 13.33
C ARG A 25 4.97 0.48 12.74
N PHE A 26 3.94 -0.26 13.15
CA PHE A 26 2.59 0.06 12.75
C PHE A 26 2.02 1.18 13.64
N HIS A 27 1.48 2.19 13.00
CA HIS A 27 0.73 3.28 13.60
C HIS A 27 -0.71 3.19 13.11
N LEU A 28 -1.60 2.78 14.02
CA LEU A 28 -3.02 2.83 13.74
C LEU A 28 -3.50 4.27 13.83
N GLY A 29 -4.10 4.77 12.76
CA GLY A 29 -4.75 6.07 12.74
C GLY A 29 -6.11 6.05 13.44
N THR A 30 -6.91 7.07 13.18
CA THR A 30 -8.25 7.20 13.75
C THR A 30 -9.32 6.74 12.77
N LEU A 31 -10.48 6.39 13.31
CA LEU A 31 -11.69 6.20 12.51
C LEU A 31 -12.10 7.54 11.90
N GLN A 32 -12.38 7.52 10.60
CA GLN A 32 -12.81 8.69 9.85
C GLN A 32 -14.14 8.40 9.17
N LYS A 33 -14.90 9.47 8.90
CA LYS A 33 -16.19 9.40 8.21
C LYS A 33 -16.13 10.18 6.91
N GLY A 34 -16.47 9.52 5.81
CA GLY A 34 -16.58 10.13 4.48
C GLY A 34 -17.97 9.92 3.88
N SER A 35 -18.16 10.41 2.65
CA SER A 35 -19.41 10.23 1.87
C SER A 35 -19.78 8.77 1.65
N GLY A 36 -18.80 7.87 1.75
CA GLY A 36 -19.01 6.42 1.68
C GLY A 36 -19.21 5.71 3.03
N GLY A 37 -19.25 6.43 4.14
CA GLY A 37 -19.28 5.84 5.48
C GLY A 37 -17.90 5.80 6.12
N GLU A 38 -17.76 4.92 7.11
CA GLU A 38 -16.58 4.86 7.96
C GLU A 38 -15.41 4.17 7.27
N PHE A 39 -14.22 4.70 7.49
CA PHE A 39 -12.96 4.12 7.04
C PHE A 39 -11.90 4.39 8.09
N ALA A 40 -10.82 3.62 8.03
CA ALA A 40 -9.67 3.83 8.88
C ALA A 40 -8.39 3.83 8.05
N ILE A 41 -7.40 4.56 8.55
CA ILE A 41 -6.06 4.62 7.98
C ILE A 41 -5.08 4.03 9.00
N GLY A 42 -4.11 3.26 8.54
CA GLY A 42 -2.95 2.86 9.31
C GLY A 42 -1.68 2.96 8.46
N SER A 43 -0.53 3.07 9.09
CA SER A 43 0.76 3.18 8.40
C SER A 43 1.82 2.31 9.06
N TYR A 44 2.64 1.64 8.24
CA TYR A 44 3.94 1.14 8.69
C TYR A 44 4.97 2.22 8.45
N GLU A 45 5.74 2.60 9.47
CA GLU A 45 6.69 3.72 9.39
C GLU A 45 8.10 3.31 9.86
N LYS A 46 9.11 3.81 9.15
CA LYS A 46 10.54 3.69 9.47
C LYS A 46 11.26 4.95 8.98
N GLY A 47 11.52 5.88 9.90
CA GLY A 47 12.12 7.17 9.55
C GLY A 47 11.20 7.97 8.63
N ASP A 48 11.71 8.42 7.48
CA ASP A 48 10.95 9.14 6.45
C ASP A 48 10.29 8.21 5.41
N GLN A 49 10.31 6.89 5.65
CA GLN A 49 9.71 5.89 4.78
C GLN A 49 8.46 5.30 5.40
N SER A 50 7.38 5.18 4.62
CA SER A 50 6.13 4.58 5.09
C SER A 50 5.31 3.85 4.04
N VAL A 51 4.49 2.91 4.51
CA VAL A 51 3.44 2.25 3.73
C VAL A 51 2.11 2.51 4.41
N GLU A 52 1.27 3.32 3.77
CA GLU A 52 -0.03 3.75 4.27
C GLU A 52 -1.14 2.85 3.70
N LEU A 53 -2.05 2.42 4.56
CA LEU A 53 -3.14 1.49 4.29
C LEU A 53 -4.47 2.18 4.59
N HIS A 54 -5.40 2.16 3.63
CA HIS A 54 -6.75 2.65 3.83
C HIS A 54 -7.70 1.49 3.77
N PHE A 55 -8.41 1.26 4.87
CA PHE A 55 -9.38 0.20 4.97
C PHE A 55 -10.80 0.77 5.04
N ARG A 56 -11.65 0.27 4.15
CA ARG A 56 -13.09 0.51 4.18
C ARG A 56 -13.81 -0.69 3.60
N TRP A 57 -14.50 -1.46 4.45
CA TRP A 57 -15.10 -2.76 4.13
C TRP A 57 -14.09 -3.82 3.60
N ALA A 58 -13.10 -3.43 2.81
CA ALA A 58 -11.91 -4.14 2.36
C ALA A 58 -10.71 -3.18 2.31
N LEU A 59 -9.50 -3.73 2.14
CA LEU A 59 -8.28 -2.94 1.93
C LEU A 59 -8.31 -2.28 0.54
N GLY A 60 -8.27 -0.95 0.49
CA GLY A 60 -8.53 -0.18 -0.74
C GLY A 60 -7.31 0.54 -1.29
N ILE A 61 -6.76 1.50 -0.53
CA ILE A 61 -5.58 2.28 -0.95
C ILE A 61 -4.37 1.78 -0.19
N VAL A 62 -3.30 1.54 -0.93
CA VAL A 62 -1.97 1.23 -0.39
C VAL A 62 -0.99 2.17 -1.06
N ASN A 63 -0.32 3.02 -0.27
CA ASN A 63 0.61 4.03 -0.76
C ASN A 63 1.99 3.86 -0.13
N TYR A 64 3.01 3.87 -0.97
CA TYR A 64 4.41 3.93 -0.61
C TYR A 64 4.86 5.38 -0.52
N ARG A 65 5.60 5.75 0.53
CA ARG A 65 6.13 7.10 0.73
C ARG A 65 7.60 7.07 1.13
N ILE A 66 8.39 7.98 0.55
CA ILE A 66 9.74 8.35 1.01
C ILE A 66 9.80 9.87 0.99
N ALA A 67 10.01 10.48 2.16
CA ALA A 67 9.94 11.92 2.36
C ALA A 67 8.63 12.51 1.79
N ASP A 68 8.70 13.39 0.79
CA ASP A 68 7.55 14.06 0.16
C ASP A 68 7.02 13.31 -1.08
N GLN A 69 7.66 12.23 -1.49
CA GLN A 69 7.27 11.46 -2.67
C GLN A 69 6.30 10.34 -2.29
N SER A 70 5.28 10.11 -3.11
CA SER A 70 4.25 9.08 -2.89
C SER A 70 3.93 8.33 -4.17
N LEU A 71 3.74 7.01 -4.06
CA LEU A 71 3.40 6.12 -5.16
C LEU A 71 2.40 5.05 -4.71
N GLY A 72 1.30 4.89 -5.43
CA GLY A 72 0.30 3.85 -5.13
C GLY A 72 0.79 2.45 -5.50
N HIS A 73 0.33 1.44 -4.77
CA HIS A 73 0.84 0.07 -4.90
C HIS A 73 0.69 -0.52 -6.32
N LYS A 74 -0.51 -0.41 -6.91
CA LYS A 74 -0.76 -0.87 -8.28
C LYS A 74 0.18 -0.25 -9.29
N GLU A 75 0.47 1.04 -9.13
CA GLU A 75 1.36 1.77 -10.01
C GLU A 75 2.82 1.37 -9.80
N TYR A 76 3.23 1.14 -8.55
CA TYR A 76 4.55 0.61 -8.26
C TYR A 76 4.76 -0.77 -8.90
N MET A 77 3.82 -1.71 -8.74
CA MET A 77 3.89 -3.03 -9.39
C MET A 77 3.98 -2.93 -10.93
N ARG A 78 3.23 -1.98 -11.52
CA ARG A 78 3.28 -1.71 -12.96
C ARG A 78 4.64 -1.19 -13.41
N LEU A 79 5.25 -0.26 -12.67
CA LEU A 79 6.57 0.31 -12.98
C LEU A 79 7.70 -0.69 -12.76
N LEU A 80 7.50 -1.67 -11.87
CA LEU A 80 8.38 -2.83 -11.72
C LEU A 80 8.20 -3.88 -12.83
N GLY A 81 7.17 -3.74 -13.68
CA GLY A 81 6.88 -4.70 -14.76
C GLY A 81 6.24 -6.01 -14.28
N VAL A 82 5.64 -6.03 -13.08
CA VAL A 82 5.08 -7.23 -12.43
C VAL A 82 3.58 -7.13 -12.14
N ALA A 83 2.89 -6.15 -12.73
CA ALA A 83 1.45 -5.93 -12.49
C ALA A 83 0.60 -7.18 -12.74
N ASP A 84 0.88 -7.95 -13.79
CA ASP A 84 0.12 -9.17 -14.13
C ASP A 84 0.40 -10.35 -13.17
N GLN A 85 1.42 -10.22 -12.30
CA GLN A 85 1.79 -11.20 -11.29
C GLN A 85 1.37 -10.78 -9.88
N ALA A 86 0.93 -9.54 -9.71
CA ALA A 86 0.50 -8.98 -8.44
C ALA A 86 -0.85 -9.57 -8.03
N ALA A 87 -0.96 -9.99 -6.77
CA ALA A 87 -2.18 -10.53 -6.21
C ALA A 87 -3.15 -9.43 -5.75
N TYR A 88 -2.63 -8.26 -5.34
CA TYR A 88 -3.43 -7.16 -4.81
C TYR A 88 -4.18 -6.40 -5.92
N PRO A 89 -5.47 -6.04 -5.69
CA PRO A 89 -6.26 -6.27 -4.49
C PRO A 89 -6.90 -7.67 -4.41
N GLY A 90 -7.07 -8.32 -5.57
CA GLY A 90 -7.88 -9.53 -5.71
C GLY A 90 -9.39 -9.28 -5.52
N PHE A 91 -10.21 -10.27 -5.89
CA PHE A 91 -11.65 -10.27 -5.63
C PHE A 91 -11.94 -11.27 -4.51
N SER A 92 -12.52 -10.81 -3.40
CA SER A 92 -12.92 -11.67 -2.28
C SER A 92 -13.98 -10.99 -1.42
N ASP A 93 -14.82 -11.80 -0.77
CA ASP A 93 -15.76 -11.39 0.26
C ASP A 93 -15.13 -11.41 1.66
N ASP A 94 -13.93 -11.98 1.83
CA ASP A 94 -13.16 -11.89 3.09
C ASP A 94 -12.45 -10.52 3.17
N PRO A 95 -12.79 -9.65 4.15
CA PRO A 95 -12.14 -8.36 4.34
C PRO A 95 -10.63 -8.45 4.56
N LEU A 96 -10.09 -9.61 4.97
CA LEU A 96 -8.67 -9.81 5.21
C LEU A 96 -7.87 -10.29 3.99
N ASP A 97 -8.53 -10.75 2.92
CA ASP A 97 -7.81 -11.28 1.75
C ASP A 97 -6.95 -10.22 1.05
N GLY A 98 -7.42 -8.97 1.00
CA GLY A 98 -6.61 -7.86 0.47
C GLY A 98 -5.26 -7.71 1.19
N PHE A 99 -5.20 -7.98 2.51
CA PHE A 99 -3.94 -7.95 3.26
C PHE A 99 -3.06 -9.16 2.94
N ARG A 100 -3.63 -10.35 2.73
CA ARG A 100 -2.87 -11.55 2.33
C ARG A 100 -2.28 -11.40 0.93
N HIS A 101 -3.05 -10.82 0.01
CA HIS A 101 -2.58 -10.47 -1.33
C HIS A 101 -1.47 -9.42 -1.28
N LEU A 102 -1.67 -8.34 -0.51
CA LEU A 102 -0.64 -7.32 -0.34
C LEU A 102 0.64 -7.92 0.26
N ARG A 103 0.53 -8.79 1.26
CA ARG A 103 1.68 -9.50 1.84
C ARG A 103 2.48 -10.24 0.78
N SER A 104 1.80 -11.04 -0.05
CA SER A 104 2.42 -11.79 -1.14
C SER A 104 3.19 -10.86 -2.10
N ASP A 105 2.59 -9.74 -2.48
CA ASP A 105 3.24 -8.78 -3.38
C ASP A 105 4.44 -8.09 -2.71
N LEU A 106 4.34 -7.76 -1.42
CA LEU A 106 5.43 -7.17 -0.66
C LEU A 106 6.63 -8.11 -0.54
N GLU A 107 6.40 -9.38 -0.22
CA GLU A 107 7.43 -10.41 -0.09
C GLU A 107 8.12 -10.69 -1.44
N ARG A 108 7.38 -10.63 -2.55
CA ARG A 108 7.90 -10.97 -3.88
C ARG A 108 8.57 -9.80 -4.60
N PHE A 109 8.05 -8.59 -4.45
CA PHE A 109 8.38 -7.49 -5.36
C PHE A 109 8.84 -6.20 -4.66
N ALA A 110 8.47 -5.99 -3.38
CA ALA A 110 8.70 -4.71 -2.73
C ALA A 110 9.96 -4.65 -1.84
N GLU A 111 10.80 -5.69 -1.83
CA GLU A 111 12.07 -5.70 -1.07
C GLU A 111 12.93 -4.45 -1.30
N PRO A 112 13.12 -3.95 -2.54
CA PRO A 112 13.95 -2.77 -2.77
C PRO A 112 13.40 -1.53 -2.07
N PHE A 113 12.07 -1.32 -2.12
CA PHE A 113 11.44 -0.27 -1.34
C PHE A 113 11.69 -0.53 0.14
N LEU A 114 11.22 -1.66 0.68
CA LEU A 114 11.17 -1.91 2.12
C LEU A 114 12.54 -1.85 2.82
N THR A 115 13.62 -2.24 2.14
CA THR A 115 14.99 -2.20 2.65
C THR A 115 15.70 -0.87 2.43
N GLY A 116 15.09 0.06 1.70
CA GLY A 116 15.63 1.39 1.38
C GLY A 116 16.52 1.43 0.13
N LYS A 117 16.71 0.30 -0.56
CA LYS A 117 17.50 0.23 -1.81
C LYS A 117 16.88 1.04 -2.95
N GLU A 118 15.56 1.20 -2.98
CA GLU A 118 14.85 1.98 -3.99
C GLU A 118 14.96 3.51 -3.76
N ARG A 119 15.54 3.97 -2.64
CA ARG A 119 15.50 5.39 -2.24
C ARG A 119 15.99 6.36 -3.32
N SER A 120 17.09 6.03 -4.00
CA SER A 120 17.65 6.90 -5.06
C SER A 120 16.78 6.95 -6.31
N ARG A 121 16.08 5.85 -6.62
CA ARG A 121 15.25 5.69 -7.83
C ARG A 121 13.78 6.05 -7.61
N PHE A 122 13.30 6.04 -6.37
CA PHE A 122 11.91 6.29 -6.03
C PHE A 122 11.34 7.62 -6.60
N PRO A 123 12.07 8.76 -6.56
CA PRO A 123 11.60 9.99 -7.19
C PRO A 123 11.38 9.87 -8.71
N GLU A 124 12.16 9.04 -9.39
CA GLU A 124 12.01 8.79 -10.84
C GLU A 124 10.75 7.98 -11.12
N LEU A 125 10.50 6.92 -10.35
CA LEU A 125 9.26 6.14 -10.44
C LEU A 125 8.02 7.02 -10.22
N VAL A 126 8.09 7.97 -9.28
CA VAL A 126 7.01 8.92 -9.01
C VAL A 126 6.81 9.90 -10.18
N ARG A 127 7.88 10.31 -10.88
CA ARG A 127 7.78 11.14 -12.09
C ARG A 127 7.21 10.36 -13.28
N GLU A 128 7.61 9.10 -13.44
CA GLU A 128 7.13 8.22 -14.50
C GLU A 128 5.63 7.94 -14.39
N SER A 129 5.15 7.67 -13.17
CA SER A 129 3.71 7.43 -12.95
C SER A 129 2.84 8.62 -13.36
N LYS A 130 3.27 9.84 -13.03
CA LYS A 130 2.58 11.09 -13.41
C LYS A 130 2.58 11.34 -14.91
N THR A 131 3.63 10.91 -15.61
CA THR A 131 3.75 11.10 -17.07
C THR A 131 2.81 10.15 -17.81
N LYS A 132 2.75 8.89 -17.39
CA LYS A 132 1.89 7.88 -18.01
C LYS A 132 0.39 8.12 -17.74
N ASP A 133 0.01 8.68 -16.59
CA ASP A 133 -1.37 9.12 -16.34
C ASP A 133 -1.78 10.24 -17.32
N LYS A 134 -0.90 11.21 -17.58
CA LYS A 134 -1.16 12.27 -18.56
C LYS A 134 -1.29 11.77 -20.00
N SER A 135 -0.57 10.72 -20.40
CA SER A 135 -0.68 10.14 -21.74
C SER A 135 -1.97 9.34 -21.93
N LEU A 136 -2.44 8.62 -20.90
CA LEU A 136 -3.69 7.85 -20.96
C LEU A 136 -4.92 8.76 -21.10
N ARG A 137 -4.89 9.94 -20.47
CA ARG A 137 -5.97 10.94 -20.56
C ARG A 137 -6.02 11.70 -21.90
N LYS A 138 -5.08 11.44 -22.81
CA LYS A 138 -4.96 12.11 -24.12
C LYS A 138 -5.33 11.21 -25.31
N LEU A 139 -5.82 9.99 -25.09
CA LEU A 139 -6.42 9.22 -26.19
C LEU A 139 -7.81 9.80 -26.52
N PRO A 140 -8.14 9.99 -27.82
CA PRO A 140 -9.42 10.53 -28.27
C PRO A 140 -10.60 9.61 -27.98
#